data_AF-A0A6A6VCJ0-F1
#
_entry.id   AF-A0A6A6VCJ0-F1
#
_cell.length_a   1.000
_cell.length_b   1.000
_cell.length_c   1.000
_cell.angle_alpha   90.00
_cell.angle_beta   90.00
_cell.angle_gamma   90.00
#
_symmetry.space_group_name_H-M   'P 1'
#
loop_
_entity.id
_entity.type
_entity.pdbx_description
1 polymer ?
#
loop_
_entity_poly.entity_id
_entity_poly.type
_entity_poly.pdbx_seq_one_letter_code
_entity_poly.pdbx_strand_id
1 'polypeptide(L)'
;MADEALLSDLCSICNTTKSKYRCPGCSSRTCSLPCYKKHQTWAQCTGKRDPTAYVKKSQLATPAGIDHDYNFLSSIERGLQKAERDVESKVDTSESQGSKKSRPSAKHLSDAGITVIRAPKGLSRERENRTQWSKKKHIQWTVEWIHPDKSRTLSGVSEKAHIGQAYQYHVNDLDSQKVPAKKRKLEHQKDSTNTQSQDQSLLQETDQPDEPAQKKTEIEVPSDSTSSDAQALPQQTTNEPDEHTTSKSTTDQPSTFGAQASAESRPEAVQPPPPTHYFFLHRPRTLSPLPVLIPVSRDTTLQSTLRGRTILEFPTIYVFNTPDPPVADFVLDQEYEKQEREKLGEFESVVREAEGELGRGEVGAVAESEGERQMGLDESKIADVLKLDLGGVV
;
A
#
# COMPACT_ATOMS: atom_id res chain seq x y z
N MET A 1 63.84 25.59 35.24
CA MET A 1 62.85 24.73 35.91
C MET A 1 61.99 24.12 34.83
N ALA A 2 62.20 22.83 34.53
CA ALA A 2 61.38 22.14 33.55
C ALA A 2 60.00 21.92 34.16
N ASP A 3 58.97 22.47 33.51
CA ASP A 3 57.55 22.26 33.80
C ASP A 3 57.28 20.75 33.60
N GLU A 4 57.37 19.93 34.66
CA GLU A 4 57.00 18.52 34.62
C GLU A 4 55.48 18.44 34.39
N ALA A 5 55.09 18.48 33.13
CA ALA A 5 53.72 18.24 32.73
C ALA A 5 53.37 16.79 33.11
N LEU A 6 52.48 16.64 34.09
CA LEU A 6 51.95 15.35 34.49
C LEU A 6 51.36 14.64 33.26
N LEU A 7 51.65 13.34 33.13
CA LEU A 7 51.13 12.50 32.04
C LEU A 7 49.60 12.56 31.90
N SER A 8 48.89 12.94 32.96
CA SER A 8 47.43 13.16 32.98
C SER A 8 46.96 14.33 32.11
N ASP A 9 47.81 15.32 31.87
CA ASP A 9 47.43 16.57 31.21
C ASP A 9 47.74 16.56 29.72
N LEU A 10 48.57 15.61 29.29
CA LEU A 10 48.95 15.41 27.90
C LEU A 10 47.85 14.66 27.13
N CYS A 11 47.87 14.82 25.82
CA CYS A 11 47.01 14.09 24.90
C CYS A 11 47.22 12.58 25.03
N SER A 12 46.15 11.79 25.16
CA SER A 12 46.21 10.33 25.33
C SER A 12 46.60 9.57 24.06
N ILE A 13 46.83 10.26 22.94
CA ILE A 13 47.16 9.67 21.64
C ILE A 13 48.57 10.02 21.19
N CYS A 14 49.00 11.27 21.36
CA CYS A 14 50.35 11.69 20.96
C CYS A 14 51.30 11.91 22.14
N ASN A 15 50.78 12.10 23.36
CA ASN A 15 51.56 12.29 24.58
C ASN A 15 52.61 13.43 24.52
N THR A 16 52.56 14.30 23.51
CA THR A 16 53.55 15.38 23.31
C THR A 16 53.02 16.75 23.71
N THR A 17 51.71 16.95 23.62
CA THR A 17 51.06 18.26 23.80
C THR A 17 49.98 18.17 24.87
N LYS A 18 49.79 19.26 25.63
CA LYS A 18 48.67 19.41 26.57
C LYS A 18 47.32 19.20 25.85
N SER A 19 46.42 18.45 26.48
CA SER A 19 45.11 18.13 25.91
C SER A 19 44.20 19.37 25.86
N LYS A 20 43.38 19.46 24.80
CA LYS A 20 42.46 20.60 24.57
C LYS A 20 40.99 20.16 24.55
N TYR A 21 40.72 18.92 24.13
CA TYR A 21 39.38 18.40 23.93
C TYR A 21 39.20 17.09 24.71
N ARG A 22 37.94 16.78 25.03
CA ARG A 22 37.53 15.49 25.60
C ARG A 22 36.46 14.82 24.76
N CYS A 23 36.58 13.52 24.55
CA CYS A 23 35.56 12.75 23.86
C CYS A 23 34.29 12.61 24.71
N PRO A 24 33.09 12.92 24.19
CA PRO A 24 31.85 12.81 24.97
C PRO A 24 31.40 11.36 25.21
N GLY A 25 31.91 10.39 24.44
CA GLY A 25 31.59 8.97 24.62
C GLY A 25 32.44 8.29 25.69
N CYS A 26 33.77 8.44 25.62
CA CYS A 26 34.71 7.74 26.51
C CYS A 26 35.60 8.67 27.36
N SER A 27 35.39 9.98 27.31
CA SER A 27 36.16 11.00 28.05
C SER A 27 37.68 11.04 27.73
N SER A 28 38.12 10.43 26.62
CA SER A 28 39.52 10.46 26.17
C SER A 28 39.99 11.89 25.89
N ARG A 29 41.21 12.22 26.33
CA ARG A 29 41.78 13.58 26.24
C ARG A 29 42.60 13.71 24.97
N THR A 30 42.27 14.67 24.11
CA THR A 30 42.93 14.84 22.81
C THR A 30 43.36 16.30 22.62
N CYS A 31 44.49 16.55 21.94
CA CYS A 31 44.97 17.92 21.69
C CYS A 31 44.41 18.52 20.39
N SER A 32 43.98 17.68 19.45
CA SER A 32 43.61 18.10 18.10
C SER A 32 42.63 17.13 17.43
N LEU A 33 41.95 17.56 16.37
CA LEU A 33 41.04 16.73 15.59
C LEU A 33 41.70 15.47 15.00
N PRO A 34 42.95 15.48 14.52
CA PRO A 34 43.65 14.26 14.13
C PRO A 34 43.80 13.25 15.28
N CYS A 35 44.13 13.73 16.49
CA CYS A 35 44.18 12.86 17.66
C CYS A 35 42.79 12.38 18.05
N TYR A 36 41.76 13.20 17.87
CA TYR A 36 40.37 12.79 18.04
C TYR A 36 39.99 11.67 17.07
N LYS A 37 40.25 11.80 15.77
CA LYS A 37 39.92 10.72 14.82
C LYS A 37 40.75 9.44 15.06
N LYS A 38 42.03 9.57 15.42
CA LYS A 38 42.88 8.42 15.80
C LYS A 38 42.35 7.69 17.02
N HIS A 39 41.85 8.40 18.04
CA HIS A 39 41.25 7.71 19.20
C HIS A 39 39.97 6.97 18.81
N GLN A 40 39.14 7.55 17.93
CA GLN A 40 37.89 6.90 17.49
C GLN A 40 38.18 5.58 16.80
N THR A 41 39.22 5.52 15.96
CA THR A 41 39.59 4.28 15.28
C THR A 41 40.28 3.28 16.21
N TRP A 42 41.26 3.70 17.01
CA TRP A 42 42.02 2.80 17.89
C TRP A 42 41.20 2.25 19.05
N ALA A 43 40.36 3.08 19.67
CA ALA A 43 39.51 2.69 20.79
C ALA A 43 38.12 2.21 20.34
N GLN A 44 37.89 2.07 19.03
CA GLN A 44 36.59 1.72 18.43
C GLN A 44 35.43 2.57 19.02
N CYS A 45 35.72 3.86 19.25
CA CYS A 45 34.79 4.76 19.91
C CYS A 45 33.97 5.53 18.88
N THR A 46 32.65 5.51 19.02
CA THR A 46 31.72 6.26 18.16
C THR A 46 31.90 7.77 18.27
N GLY A 47 32.51 8.24 19.37
CA GLY A 47 32.64 9.67 19.68
C GLY A 47 31.32 10.36 20.00
N LYS A 48 30.24 9.59 20.19
CA LYS A 48 28.93 10.07 20.63
C LYS A 48 28.68 9.54 22.02
N ARG A 49 28.10 10.37 22.89
CA ARG A 49 27.61 9.93 24.19
C ARG A 49 26.43 8.98 23.97
N ASP A 50 26.39 7.88 24.69
CA ASP A 50 25.22 6.99 24.69
C ASP A 50 24.12 7.64 25.56
N PRO A 51 23.01 8.12 24.97
CA PRO A 51 21.93 8.73 25.73
C PRO A 51 21.11 7.69 26.53
N THR A 52 21.26 6.40 26.21
CA THR A 52 20.50 5.30 26.85
C THR A 52 21.26 4.59 27.96
N ALA A 53 22.49 5.03 28.24
CA ALA A 53 23.30 4.45 29.29
C ALA A 53 22.62 4.60 30.67
N TYR A 54 22.65 3.53 31.46
CA TYR A 54 22.03 3.51 32.78
C TYR A 54 22.63 4.57 33.71
N VAL A 55 21.78 5.45 34.24
CA VAL A 55 22.11 6.44 35.27
C VAL A 55 21.37 6.09 36.55
N LYS A 56 22.08 6.07 37.69
CA LYS A 56 21.46 5.81 38.99
C LYS A 56 20.43 6.89 39.32
N LYS A 57 19.33 6.54 39.97
CA LYS A 57 18.24 7.47 40.32
C LYS A 57 18.73 8.71 41.08
N SER A 58 19.72 8.56 41.97
CA SER A 58 20.32 9.68 42.70
C SER A 58 21.10 10.67 41.82
N GLN A 59 21.63 10.23 40.68
CA GLN A 59 22.32 11.07 39.71
C GLN A 59 21.35 11.69 38.71
N LEU A 60 20.25 10.99 38.41
CA LEU A 60 19.18 11.50 37.54
C LEU A 60 18.35 12.59 38.23
N ALA A 61 18.09 12.47 39.53
CA ALA A 61 17.40 13.46 40.35
C ALA A 61 18.28 14.70 40.66
N THR A 62 19.04 15.16 39.67
CA THR A 62 19.80 16.41 39.68
C THR A 62 19.32 17.28 38.52
N PRO A 63 19.41 18.62 38.60
CA PRO A 63 19.00 19.50 37.49
C PRO A 63 19.66 19.12 36.16
N ALA A 64 20.96 18.77 36.19
CA ALA A 64 21.70 18.33 35.02
C ALA A 64 21.23 16.97 34.45
N GLY A 65 20.72 16.07 35.32
CA GLY A 65 20.13 14.79 34.90
C GLY A 65 18.77 14.99 34.21
N ILE A 66 17.94 15.88 34.74
CA ILE A 66 16.64 16.23 34.13
C ILE A 66 16.86 16.93 32.78
N ASP A 67 17.81 17.87 32.69
CA ASP A 67 18.14 18.55 31.44
C ASP A 67 18.62 17.56 30.37
N HIS A 68 19.36 16.52 30.75
CA HIS A 68 19.79 15.47 29.83
C HIS A 68 18.59 14.75 29.20
N ASP A 69 17.65 14.30 30.03
CA ASP A 69 16.46 13.57 29.58
C ASP A 69 15.53 14.47 28.77
N TYR A 70 15.34 15.71 29.20
CA TYR A 70 14.59 16.70 28.44
C TYR A 70 15.18 16.90 27.04
N ASN A 71 16.49 17.13 26.95
CA ASN A 71 17.16 17.29 25.66
C ASN A 71 17.04 16.05 24.77
N PHE A 72 17.12 14.85 25.35
CA PHE A 72 16.94 13.60 24.64
C PHE A 72 15.51 13.48 24.09
N LEU A 73 14.49 13.62 24.93
CA LEU A 73 13.09 13.54 24.53
C LEU A 73 12.73 14.59 23.48
N SER A 74 13.14 15.84 23.69
CA SER A 74 12.89 16.90 22.70
C SER A 74 13.65 16.67 21.39
N SER A 75 14.80 15.99 21.41
CA SER A 75 15.51 15.62 20.17
C SER A 75 14.75 14.56 19.36
N ILE A 76 14.11 13.61 20.05
CA ILE A 76 13.25 12.59 19.43
C ILE A 76 12.02 13.26 18.81
N GLU A 77 11.36 14.13 19.57
CA GLU A 77 10.17 14.85 19.11
C GLU A 77 10.47 15.70 17.87
N ARG A 78 11.55 16.49 17.91
CA ARG A 78 12.01 17.26 16.75
C ARG A 78 12.37 16.37 15.56
N GLY A 79 12.95 15.20 15.82
CA GLY A 79 13.25 14.20 14.81
C GLY A 79 11.99 13.68 14.11
N LEU A 80 10.94 13.40 14.88
CA LEU A 80 9.64 12.97 14.37
C LEU A 80 8.97 14.06 13.54
N GLN A 81 8.90 15.29 14.06
CA GLN A 81 8.33 16.45 13.34
C GLN A 81 9.08 16.74 12.04
N LYS A 82 10.41 16.57 12.02
CA LYS A 82 11.20 16.72 10.79
C LYS A 82 10.87 15.61 9.80
N ALA A 83 10.81 14.35 10.25
CA ALA A 83 10.46 13.23 9.38
C ALA A 83 9.05 13.41 8.79
N GLU A 84 8.09 13.87 9.58
CA GLU A 84 6.74 14.20 9.14
C GLU A 84 6.74 15.31 8.09
N ARG A 85 7.44 16.42 8.33
CA ARG A 85 7.59 17.51 7.34
C ARG A 85 8.34 17.07 6.09
N ASP A 86 9.33 16.18 6.19
CA ASP A 86 10.05 15.64 5.03
C ASP A 86 9.14 14.72 4.19
N VAL A 87 8.21 14.00 4.83
CA VAL A 87 7.15 13.25 4.14
C VAL A 87 6.17 14.21 3.47
N GLU A 88 5.75 15.27 4.17
CA GLU A 88 4.82 16.29 3.66
C GLU A 88 5.43 17.12 2.53
N SER A 89 6.66 17.62 2.64
CA SER A 89 7.30 18.41 1.57
C SER A 89 7.55 17.62 0.28
N LYS A 90 7.78 16.31 0.37
CA LYS A 90 7.86 15.41 -0.79
C LYS A 90 6.50 15.17 -1.45
N VAL A 91 5.40 15.44 -0.76
CA VAL A 91 4.05 15.48 -1.35
C VAL A 91 3.95 16.59 -2.37
N ASP A 92 4.29 17.80 -1.95
CA ASP A 92 3.99 19.02 -2.70
C ASP A 92 4.89 19.18 -3.92
N THR A 93 6.13 18.69 -3.86
CA THR A 93 7.05 18.75 -5.00
C THR A 93 6.75 17.72 -6.10
N SER A 94 5.86 16.77 -5.86
CA SER A 94 5.49 15.76 -6.87
C SER A 94 4.38 16.23 -7.83
N GLU A 95 3.74 17.38 -7.61
CA GLU A 95 2.60 17.83 -8.44
C GLU A 95 2.96 18.55 -9.74
N SER A 96 4.24 18.81 -10.02
CA SER A 96 4.63 19.51 -11.25
C SER A 96 5.14 18.56 -12.35
N GLN A 97 4.37 18.51 -13.43
CA GLN A 97 4.73 18.09 -14.79
C GLN A 97 4.77 16.59 -15.11
N GLY A 98 3.65 16.11 -15.63
CA GLY A 98 3.57 14.85 -16.38
C GLY A 98 2.15 14.31 -16.40
N SER A 99 1.30 14.80 -17.32
CA SER A 99 -0.01 14.26 -17.73
C SER A 99 -0.61 13.16 -16.82
N LYS A 100 -0.94 13.49 -15.57
CA LYS A 100 -1.39 12.49 -14.59
C LYS A 100 -2.86 12.20 -14.84
N LYS A 101 -3.17 10.95 -15.19
CA LYS A 101 -4.54 10.44 -15.10
C LYS A 101 -4.98 10.63 -13.64
N SER A 102 -6.03 11.43 -13.44
CA SER A 102 -6.44 11.90 -12.11
C SER A 102 -6.94 10.73 -11.25
N ARG A 103 -6.54 10.69 -9.97
CA ARG A 103 -7.11 9.76 -8.99
C ARG A 103 -8.60 10.05 -8.81
N PRO A 104 -9.44 9.04 -8.53
CA PRO A 104 -10.85 9.29 -8.25
C PRO A 104 -11.00 10.25 -7.06
N SER A 105 -11.87 11.26 -7.23
CA SER A 105 -12.21 12.22 -6.18
C SER A 105 -13.05 11.55 -5.09
N ALA A 106 -13.14 12.17 -3.91
CA ALA A 106 -14.00 11.69 -2.83
C ALA A 106 -15.47 11.58 -3.28
N LYS A 107 -15.93 12.50 -4.15
CA LYS A 107 -17.29 12.45 -4.73
C LYS A 107 -17.48 11.20 -5.60
N HIS A 108 -16.56 10.92 -6.51
CA HIS A 108 -16.65 9.72 -7.37
C HIS A 108 -16.70 8.42 -6.57
N LEU A 109 -15.93 8.35 -5.47
CA LEU A 109 -15.93 7.20 -4.57
C LEU A 109 -17.24 7.08 -3.77
N SER A 110 -17.76 8.21 -3.30
CA SER A 110 -19.04 8.29 -2.60
C SER A 110 -20.22 7.91 -3.51
N ASP A 111 -20.22 8.37 -4.76
CA ASP A 111 -21.23 8.02 -5.77
C ASP A 111 -21.23 6.51 -6.08
N ALA A 112 -20.05 5.88 -6.05
CA ALA A 112 -19.92 4.43 -6.14
C ALA A 112 -20.30 3.70 -4.84
N GLY A 113 -20.50 4.43 -3.74
CA GLY A 113 -20.76 3.89 -2.40
C GLY A 113 -19.55 3.19 -1.78
N ILE A 114 -18.32 3.59 -2.12
CA ILE A 114 -17.10 2.91 -1.69
C ILE A 114 -16.30 3.84 -0.76
N THR A 115 -15.97 3.36 0.43
CA THR A 115 -15.10 4.09 1.36
C THR A 115 -13.65 3.65 1.15
N VAL A 116 -12.76 4.57 0.79
CA VAL A 116 -11.33 4.27 0.59
C VAL A 116 -10.51 4.94 1.68
N ILE A 117 -9.84 4.15 2.49
CA ILE A 117 -8.84 4.62 3.44
C ILE A 117 -7.51 4.67 2.70
N ARG A 118 -6.96 5.86 2.49
CA ARG A 118 -5.70 5.99 1.75
C ARG A 118 -4.51 5.53 2.58
N ALA A 119 -3.59 4.79 1.95
CA ALA A 119 -2.32 4.46 2.55
C ALA A 119 -1.48 5.74 2.71
N PRO A 120 -0.76 5.91 3.83
CA PRO A 120 0.16 7.02 3.98
C PRO A 120 1.22 7.02 2.88
N LYS A 121 1.69 8.21 2.53
CA LYS A 121 2.64 8.37 1.43
C LYS A 121 3.98 7.77 1.78
N GLY A 122 4.62 7.19 0.77
CA GLY A 122 5.91 6.51 0.93
C GLY A 122 5.80 5.02 1.30
N LEU A 123 4.62 4.53 1.69
CA LEU A 123 4.38 3.09 1.84
C LEU A 123 4.26 2.41 0.47
N SER A 124 4.68 1.15 0.40
CA SER A 124 4.62 0.36 -0.85
C SER A 124 3.21 0.31 -1.44
N ARG A 125 2.18 0.19 -0.60
CA ARG A 125 0.78 0.14 -1.05
C ARG A 125 0.34 1.43 -1.75
N GLU A 126 0.81 2.59 -1.29
CA GLU A 126 0.52 3.87 -1.96
C GLU A 126 1.27 3.97 -3.29
N ARG A 127 2.57 3.59 -3.29
CA ARG A 127 3.43 3.64 -4.49
C ARG A 127 2.97 2.69 -5.61
N GLU A 128 2.41 1.56 -5.25
CA GLU A 128 1.91 0.55 -6.19
C GLU A 128 0.50 0.87 -6.71
N ASN A 129 -0.21 1.81 -6.08
CA ASN A 129 -1.56 2.15 -6.50
C ASN A 129 -1.56 2.90 -7.83
N ARG A 130 -2.19 2.30 -8.84
CA ARG A 130 -2.43 2.90 -10.16
C ARG A 130 -3.91 3.14 -10.42
N THR A 131 -4.73 3.19 -9.37
CA THR A 131 -6.16 3.46 -9.45
C THR A 131 -6.42 4.86 -10.00
N GLN A 132 -7.25 4.94 -11.03
CA GLN A 132 -7.46 6.17 -11.79
C GLN A 132 -8.92 6.34 -12.21
N TRP A 133 -9.34 7.59 -12.35
CA TRP A 133 -10.60 7.92 -12.99
C TRP A 133 -10.45 7.88 -14.51
N SER A 134 -11.22 7.01 -15.16
CA SER A 134 -11.19 6.83 -16.62
C SER A 134 -11.98 7.93 -17.34
N LYS A 135 -11.57 8.24 -18.58
CA LYS A 135 -12.32 9.15 -19.48
C LYS A 135 -13.76 8.69 -19.70
N LYS A 136 -14.00 7.38 -19.62
CA LYS A 136 -15.32 6.73 -19.76
C LYS A 136 -16.16 6.78 -18.46
N LYS A 137 -15.91 7.76 -17.58
CA LYS A 137 -16.62 8.01 -16.32
C LYS A 137 -16.80 6.76 -15.43
N HIS A 138 -15.73 6.00 -15.25
CA HIS A 138 -15.68 4.85 -14.36
C HIS A 138 -14.31 4.76 -13.70
N ILE A 139 -14.25 4.12 -12.54
CA ILE A 139 -12.99 3.89 -11.85
C ILE A 139 -12.29 2.68 -12.47
N GLN A 140 -11.02 2.86 -12.82
CA GLN A 140 -10.13 1.76 -13.14
C GLN A 140 -9.27 1.50 -11.92
N TRP A 141 -9.58 0.41 -11.24
CA TRP A 141 -8.98 -0.02 -9.98
C TRP A 141 -7.65 -0.71 -10.22
N THR A 142 -6.70 -0.47 -9.33
CA THR A 142 -5.68 -1.49 -9.04
C THR A 142 -6.33 -2.56 -8.17
N VAL A 143 -6.12 -3.83 -8.46
CA VAL A 143 -6.62 -4.94 -7.66
C VAL A 143 -5.44 -5.82 -7.29
N GLU A 144 -5.34 -6.15 -6.01
CA GLU A 144 -4.35 -7.07 -5.48
C GLU A 144 -4.93 -8.47 -5.40
N TRP A 145 -4.27 -9.41 -6.08
CA TRP A 145 -4.65 -10.81 -6.12
C TRP A 145 -3.68 -11.61 -5.25
N ILE A 146 -4.23 -12.33 -4.28
CA ILE A 146 -3.51 -13.32 -3.50
C ILE A 146 -3.92 -14.70 -4.02
N HIS A 147 -2.99 -15.38 -4.66
CA HIS A 147 -3.21 -16.66 -5.31
C HIS A 147 -3.18 -17.83 -4.30
N PRO A 148 -3.64 -19.03 -4.69
CA PRO A 148 -3.61 -20.22 -3.82
C PRO A 148 -2.20 -20.60 -3.31
N ASP A 149 -1.15 -20.25 -4.06
CA ASP A 149 0.26 -20.44 -3.69
C ASP A 149 0.80 -19.34 -2.75
N LYS A 150 -0.08 -18.47 -2.24
CA LYS A 150 0.24 -17.28 -1.43
C LYS A 150 1.06 -16.23 -2.19
N SER A 151 1.21 -16.34 -3.50
CA SER A 151 1.85 -15.31 -4.31
C SER A 151 0.95 -14.09 -4.47
N ARG A 152 1.59 -12.92 -4.52
CA ARG A 152 0.93 -11.61 -4.61
C ARG A 152 1.18 -11.00 -5.97
N THR A 153 0.11 -10.62 -6.65
CA THR A 153 0.19 -9.91 -7.94
C THR A 153 -0.81 -8.77 -8.00
N LEU A 154 -0.57 -7.80 -8.89
CA LEU A 154 -1.43 -6.63 -9.08
C LEU A 154 -1.93 -6.55 -10.51
N SER A 155 -3.19 -6.16 -10.70
CA SER A 155 -3.76 -5.93 -12.03
C SER A 155 -4.65 -4.70 -12.09
N GLY A 156 -4.84 -4.15 -13.29
CA GLY A 156 -5.75 -3.03 -13.53
C GLY A 156 -7.12 -3.52 -13.98
N VAL A 157 -8.16 -3.31 -13.18
CA VAL A 157 -9.52 -3.81 -13.42
C VAL A 157 -10.53 -2.68 -13.49
N SER A 158 -11.40 -2.69 -14.50
CA SER A 158 -12.52 -1.73 -14.58
C SER A 158 -13.58 -2.07 -13.54
N GLU A 159 -14.22 -1.06 -12.93
CA GLU A 159 -15.31 -1.28 -11.96
C GLU A 159 -16.47 -2.13 -12.53
N LYS A 160 -16.67 -2.10 -13.85
CA LYS A 160 -17.75 -2.82 -14.54
C LYS A 160 -17.38 -4.26 -14.91
N ALA A 161 -16.12 -4.66 -14.74
CA ALA A 161 -15.67 -6.00 -15.08
C ALA A 161 -16.16 -7.01 -14.03
N HIS A 162 -16.50 -8.21 -14.51
CA HIS A 162 -16.79 -9.37 -13.65
C HIS A 162 -15.49 -9.91 -13.04
N ILE A 163 -15.55 -10.33 -11.78
CA ILE A 163 -14.35 -10.74 -11.01
C ILE A 163 -13.71 -11.98 -11.62
N GLY A 164 -14.51 -12.99 -11.97
CA GLY A 164 -13.99 -14.22 -12.57
C GLY A 164 -13.30 -13.97 -13.90
N GLN A 165 -13.87 -13.10 -14.74
CA GLN A 165 -13.28 -12.74 -16.02
C GLN A 165 -12.00 -11.89 -15.84
N ALA A 166 -12.01 -10.93 -14.91
CA ALA A 166 -10.86 -10.10 -14.61
C ALA A 166 -9.66 -10.93 -14.13
N TYR A 167 -9.90 -11.93 -13.26
CA TYR A 167 -8.86 -12.84 -12.80
C TYR A 167 -8.34 -13.73 -13.93
N GLN A 168 -9.21 -14.27 -14.79
CA GLN A 168 -8.78 -15.09 -15.93
C GLN A 168 -7.86 -14.34 -16.87
N TYR A 169 -8.20 -13.08 -17.21
CA TYR A 169 -7.31 -12.25 -18.04
C TYR A 169 -5.97 -11.99 -17.37
N HIS A 170 -5.98 -11.78 -16.06
CA HIS A 170 -4.77 -11.54 -15.28
C HIS A 170 -3.83 -12.76 -15.27
N VAL A 171 -4.37 -13.95 -15.00
CA VAL A 171 -3.58 -15.20 -15.04
C VAL A 171 -3.00 -15.44 -16.44
N ASN A 172 -3.79 -15.25 -17.50
CA ASN A 172 -3.33 -15.41 -18.87
C ASN A 172 -2.22 -14.41 -19.25
N ASP A 173 -2.29 -13.16 -18.75
CA ASP A 173 -1.26 -12.15 -18.95
C ASP A 173 0.06 -12.53 -18.24
N LEU A 174 -0.04 -13.00 -16.99
CA LEU A 174 1.11 -13.48 -16.23
C LEU A 174 1.79 -14.67 -16.92
N ASP A 175 1.02 -15.61 -17.46
CA ASP A 175 1.57 -16.78 -18.16
C ASP A 175 2.18 -16.40 -19.52
N SER A 176 1.59 -15.43 -20.22
CA SER A 176 2.15 -14.89 -21.47
C SER A 176 3.50 -14.21 -21.25
N GLN A 177 3.69 -13.53 -20.11
CA GLN A 177 4.95 -12.86 -19.75
C GLN A 177 6.07 -13.84 -19.33
N LYS A 178 5.72 -15.09 -18.95
CA LYS A 178 6.70 -16.14 -18.61
C LYS A 178 7.32 -16.80 -19.85
N VAL A 179 6.71 -16.68 -21.02
CA VAL A 179 7.25 -17.26 -22.26
C VAL A 179 8.19 -16.24 -22.93
N PRO A 180 9.49 -16.54 -23.10
CA PRO A 180 10.40 -15.64 -23.79
C PRO A 180 9.94 -15.47 -25.25
N ALA A 181 9.65 -14.24 -25.65
CA ALA A 181 9.27 -13.90 -27.01
C ALA A 181 10.41 -14.27 -27.97
N LYS A 182 10.31 -15.43 -28.64
CA LYS A 182 11.07 -15.71 -29.86
C LYS A 182 10.66 -14.66 -30.88
N LYS A 183 11.48 -13.63 -31.08
CA LYS A 183 11.35 -12.65 -32.15
C LYS A 183 11.24 -13.41 -33.48
N ARG A 184 10.03 -13.56 -34.02
CA ARG A 184 9.83 -13.99 -35.41
C ARG A 184 10.30 -12.83 -36.29
N LYS A 185 11.54 -12.93 -36.75
CA LYS A 185 12.05 -12.12 -37.87
C LYS A 185 11.19 -12.48 -39.08
N LEU A 186 10.37 -11.52 -39.52
CA LEU A 186 9.60 -11.66 -40.74
C LEU A 186 10.58 -11.50 -41.90
N GLU A 187 11.04 -12.62 -42.47
CA GLU A 187 11.94 -12.62 -43.62
C GLU A 187 11.11 -12.38 -44.89
N HIS A 188 11.41 -11.27 -45.56
CA HIS A 188 10.88 -10.91 -46.86
C HIS A 188 11.60 -11.77 -47.92
N GLN A 189 10.94 -12.81 -48.42
CA GLN A 189 11.42 -13.58 -49.56
C GLN A 189 11.27 -12.73 -50.83
N LYS A 190 12.40 -12.41 -51.48
CA LYS A 190 12.44 -12.11 -52.91
C LYS A 190 12.97 -13.34 -53.62
N ASP A 191 12.13 -13.90 -54.49
CA ASP A 191 12.50 -14.88 -55.49
C ASP A 191 13.63 -14.36 -56.39
N SER A 192 14.63 -15.20 -56.64
CA SER A 192 15.43 -15.20 -57.86
C SER A 192 16.13 -16.56 -57.99
N THR A 193 15.60 -17.31 -58.95
CA THR A 193 16.04 -18.53 -59.63
C THR A 193 17.55 -18.82 -59.73
N ASN A 194 17.87 -20.08 -59.40
CA ASN A 194 18.54 -21.10 -60.23
C ASN A 194 20.07 -21.02 -60.48
N THR A 195 20.81 -22.02 -59.98
CA THR A 195 21.61 -23.02 -60.75
C THR A 195 22.87 -23.44 -59.98
N GLN A 196 23.08 -24.75 -59.95
CA GLN A 196 24.21 -25.52 -59.42
C GLN A 196 25.59 -25.00 -59.85
N SER A 197 26.59 -25.12 -58.99
CA SER A 197 27.85 -25.87 -59.25
C SER A 197 28.81 -25.80 -58.06
N GLN A 198 29.22 -27.00 -57.60
CA GLN A 198 30.56 -27.45 -57.22
C GLN A 198 31.58 -26.40 -56.73
N ASP A 199 32.14 -26.60 -55.54
CA ASP A 199 33.43 -27.29 -55.32
C ASP A 199 34.18 -26.74 -54.08
N GLN A 200 34.85 -27.68 -53.40
CA GLN A 200 36.08 -27.57 -52.60
C GLN A 200 36.27 -26.40 -51.62
N SER A 201 36.31 -26.68 -50.31
CA SER A 201 37.55 -26.89 -49.52
C SER A 201 38.24 -25.55 -49.16
N LEU A 202 38.73 -25.26 -47.97
CA LEU A 202 39.44 -26.04 -46.98
C LEU A 202 39.55 -25.12 -45.73
N LEU A 203 39.65 -25.74 -44.55
CA LEU A 203 40.45 -25.40 -43.35
C LEU A 203 41.13 -24.00 -43.33
N GLN A 204 41.24 -23.26 -42.23
CA GLN A 204 41.58 -23.73 -40.89
C GLN A 204 41.53 -22.57 -39.88
N GLU A 205 41.27 -22.95 -38.63
CA GLU A 205 41.66 -22.42 -37.32
C GLU A 205 42.63 -21.22 -37.30
N THR A 206 42.48 -20.26 -36.38
CA THR A 206 43.18 -20.41 -35.09
C THR A 206 42.70 -19.42 -34.01
N ASP A 207 42.81 -19.95 -32.80
CA ASP A 207 42.75 -19.41 -31.43
C ASP A 207 43.06 -17.92 -31.16
N GLN A 208 42.17 -17.34 -30.33
CA GLN A 208 42.38 -16.71 -28.99
C GLN A 208 43.58 -15.76 -28.73
N PRO A 209 43.64 -15.11 -27.55
CA PRO A 209 42.73 -14.14 -26.93
C PRO A 209 43.51 -12.85 -26.55
N ASP A 210 42.86 -11.76 -26.13
CA ASP A 210 43.43 -10.87 -25.08
C ASP A 210 42.45 -9.78 -24.62
N GLU A 211 42.34 -9.65 -23.30
CA GLU A 211 41.72 -8.57 -22.52
C GLU A 211 42.70 -7.36 -22.42
N PRO A 212 42.49 -6.33 -21.57
CA PRO A 212 41.44 -5.31 -21.55
C PRO A 212 42.05 -3.88 -21.52
N ALA A 213 41.32 -2.80 -21.82
CA ALA A 213 41.71 -1.46 -21.34
C ALA A 213 40.62 -0.38 -21.45
N GLN A 214 40.66 0.49 -20.44
CA GLN A 214 39.79 1.63 -20.12
C GLN A 214 40.21 2.93 -20.85
N LYS A 215 39.23 3.80 -21.16
CA LYS A 215 39.21 5.29 -21.01
C LYS A 215 38.09 5.84 -21.92
N LYS A 216 37.13 6.69 -21.51
CA LYS A 216 37.11 8.01 -20.82
C LYS A 216 36.74 9.09 -21.85
N THR A 217 35.72 9.89 -21.51
CA THR A 217 35.33 11.21 -22.09
C THR A 217 34.83 11.15 -23.55
N GLU A 218 33.87 11.93 -24.04
CA GLU A 218 33.47 13.29 -23.71
C GLU A 218 32.06 13.60 -24.29
N ILE A 219 31.57 14.77 -23.90
CA ILE A 219 30.27 15.38 -24.16
C ILE A 219 30.23 15.99 -25.56
N GLU A 220 29.16 15.79 -26.33
CA GLU A 220 28.76 16.73 -27.39
C GLU A 220 27.23 16.91 -27.45
N VAL A 221 26.87 18.18 -27.59
CA VAL A 221 25.54 18.79 -27.73
C VAL A 221 25.09 18.67 -29.19
N PRO A 222 23.78 18.68 -29.50
CA PRO A 222 23.34 19.75 -30.40
C PRO A 222 21.93 20.30 -30.11
N SER A 223 21.91 21.62 -29.94
CA SER A 223 21.32 22.64 -30.83
C SER A 223 19.97 22.40 -31.52
N ASP A 224 19.09 23.33 -31.19
CA ASP A 224 17.80 23.73 -31.73
C ASP A 224 17.86 24.24 -33.18
N SER A 225 16.78 24.06 -33.95
CA SER A 225 16.39 24.91 -35.10
C SER A 225 14.96 24.58 -35.60
N THR A 226 14.10 25.56 -35.35
CA THR A 226 12.83 25.97 -36.00
C THR A 226 12.83 25.82 -37.54
N SER A 227 11.73 25.71 -38.30
CA SER A 227 10.52 26.57 -38.38
C SER A 227 9.52 26.07 -39.47
N SER A 228 8.21 26.35 -39.32
CA SER A 228 7.19 26.86 -40.30
C SER A 228 7.21 26.42 -41.79
N ASP A 229 6.15 26.29 -42.59
CA ASP A 229 4.78 26.85 -42.60
C ASP A 229 3.92 26.19 -43.72
N ALA A 230 2.60 26.41 -43.63
CA ALA A 230 1.57 26.63 -44.67
C ALA A 230 1.28 25.71 -45.91
N GLN A 231 -0.03 25.35 -46.01
CA GLN A 231 -0.95 25.47 -47.19
C GLN A 231 -0.67 24.62 -48.46
N ALA A 232 -1.61 24.11 -49.27
CA ALA A 232 -3.08 24.07 -49.36
C ALA A 232 -3.50 22.92 -50.33
N LEU A 233 -4.81 22.60 -50.33
CA LEU A 233 -5.60 21.79 -51.30
C LEU A 233 -5.48 22.31 -52.77
N PRO A 234 -6.09 21.71 -53.85
CA PRO A 234 -7.23 20.75 -53.91
C PRO A 234 -7.16 19.63 -54.99
N GLN A 235 -8.10 18.67 -54.97
CA GLN A 235 -9.10 18.47 -56.05
C GLN A 235 -10.00 17.23 -55.86
N GLN A 236 -11.27 17.44 -56.22
CA GLN A 236 -12.46 16.57 -56.24
C GLN A 236 -12.35 15.49 -57.34
N THR A 237 -13.10 14.39 -57.34
CA THR A 237 -14.49 14.23 -57.85
C THR A 237 -14.89 12.74 -57.66
N THR A 238 -16.13 12.21 -57.62
CA THR A 238 -17.54 12.65 -57.68
C THR A 238 -18.42 11.37 -57.57
N ASN A 239 -19.68 11.56 -57.16
CA ASN A 239 -20.91 10.78 -57.45
C ASN A 239 -21.41 9.70 -56.45
N GLU A 240 -22.47 10.07 -55.73
CA GLU A 240 -23.68 9.27 -55.40
C GLU A 240 -24.69 9.34 -56.58
N PRO A 241 -25.99 8.90 -56.53
CA PRO A 241 -26.81 8.27 -55.47
C PRO A 241 -27.81 7.16 -55.93
N ASP A 242 -28.55 6.57 -54.97
CA ASP A 242 -30.03 6.56 -54.88
C ASP A 242 -30.70 5.29 -54.29
N GLU A 243 -31.58 5.58 -53.30
CA GLU A 243 -32.90 5.03 -52.94
C GLU A 243 -33.23 3.51 -53.02
N HIS A 244 -33.74 2.93 -51.90
CA HIS A 244 -35.19 2.68 -51.72
C HIS A 244 -35.58 1.98 -50.40
N THR A 245 -36.79 2.33 -50.00
CA THR A 245 -37.62 2.07 -48.82
C THR A 245 -38.23 0.64 -48.72
N THR A 246 -38.53 0.23 -47.47
CA THR A 246 -39.82 -0.35 -46.97
C THR A 246 -39.82 -1.77 -46.40
N SER A 247 -40.30 -1.81 -45.15
CA SER A 247 -40.84 -2.86 -44.30
C SER A 247 -41.91 -3.77 -44.92
N LYS A 248 -42.07 -5.00 -44.39
CA LYS A 248 -43.37 -5.55 -43.96
C LYS A 248 -43.28 -6.85 -43.13
N SER A 249 -44.03 -6.85 -42.02
CA SER A 249 -44.48 -7.99 -41.23
C SER A 249 -45.53 -8.83 -41.95
N THR A 250 -45.66 -10.10 -41.57
CA THR A 250 -46.97 -10.80 -41.49
C THR A 250 -46.92 -11.90 -40.43
N THR A 251 -47.82 -11.76 -39.45
CA THR A 251 -48.32 -12.77 -38.51
C THR A 251 -49.38 -13.61 -39.23
N ASP A 252 -49.43 -14.92 -38.99
CA ASP A 252 -50.69 -15.63 -38.71
C ASP A 252 -50.47 -17.08 -38.22
N GLN A 253 -51.16 -17.41 -37.12
CA GLN A 253 -51.52 -18.73 -36.60
C GLN A 253 -53.07 -18.88 -36.80
N PRO A 254 -53.79 -19.95 -36.38
CA PRO A 254 -53.42 -21.29 -35.89
C PRO A 254 -54.24 -22.43 -36.57
N SER A 255 -53.89 -23.69 -36.28
CA SER A 255 -54.91 -24.76 -36.22
C SER A 255 -54.47 -25.96 -35.36
N THR A 256 -55.35 -26.27 -34.42
CA THR A 256 -55.43 -27.41 -33.48
C THR A 256 -55.59 -28.77 -34.15
N PHE A 257 -54.99 -29.84 -33.58
CA PHE A 257 -55.68 -31.08 -33.15
C PHE A 257 -54.71 -32.11 -32.52
N GLY A 258 -55.15 -32.77 -31.44
CA GLY A 258 -54.89 -34.20 -31.20
C GLY A 258 -53.74 -34.59 -30.26
N ALA A 259 -54.08 -34.96 -29.02
CA ALA A 259 -53.21 -35.46 -27.98
C ALA A 259 -52.72 -36.91 -28.19
N GLN A 260 -51.46 -37.19 -27.84
CA GLN A 260 -51.04 -38.48 -27.27
C GLN A 260 -49.93 -38.25 -26.24
N ALA A 261 -50.15 -38.80 -25.04
CA ALA A 261 -49.25 -38.77 -23.91
C ALA A 261 -48.15 -39.83 -24.09
N SER A 262 -46.90 -39.38 -24.07
CA SER A 262 -45.73 -40.21 -23.78
C SER A 262 -44.90 -39.48 -22.75
N ALA A 263 -44.61 -40.19 -21.65
CA ALA A 263 -43.77 -39.73 -20.57
C ALA A 263 -42.32 -39.63 -21.06
N GLU A 264 -41.90 -38.44 -21.46
CA GLU A 264 -40.51 -38.13 -21.76
C GLU A 264 -39.89 -37.32 -20.62
N SER A 265 -38.84 -37.92 -20.08
CA SER A 265 -37.95 -37.43 -19.04
C SER A 265 -37.54 -35.99 -19.29
N ARG A 266 -37.96 -35.12 -18.36
CA ARG A 266 -37.41 -33.78 -18.13
C ARG A 266 -35.88 -33.84 -18.18
N PRO A 267 -35.19 -33.05 -19.03
CA PRO A 267 -33.74 -33.02 -18.99
C PRO A 267 -33.32 -32.43 -17.65
N GLU A 268 -32.66 -33.25 -16.86
CA GLU A 268 -31.98 -32.87 -15.64
C GLU A 268 -30.99 -31.76 -16.00
N ALA A 269 -31.19 -30.59 -15.40
CA ALA A 269 -30.36 -29.43 -15.65
C ALA A 269 -28.90 -29.81 -15.37
N VAL A 270 -28.09 -29.90 -16.42
CA VAL A 270 -26.64 -30.09 -16.31
C VAL A 270 -26.12 -28.93 -15.46
N GLN A 271 -25.80 -29.22 -14.19
CA GLN A 271 -25.12 -28.30 -13.31
C GLN A 271 -23.86 -27.82 -14.04
N PRO A 272 -23.63 -26.51 -14.19
CA PRO A 272 -22.40 -26.02 -14.80
C PRO A 272 -21.20 -26.61 -14.03
N PRO A 273 -20.10 -26.95 -14.72
CA PRO A 273 -18.93 -27.52 -14.07
C PRO A 273 -18.51 -26.64 -12.88
N PRO A 274 -18.09 -27.25 -11.75
CA PRO A 274 -17.77 -26.50 -10.55
C PRO A 274 -16.69 -25.44 -10.87
N PRO A 275 -16.82 -24.23 -10.33
CA PRO A 275 -15.86 -23.18 -10.60
C PRO A 275 -14.48 -23.61 -10.12
N THR A 276 -13.47 -23.40 -10.97
CA THR A 276 -12.06 -23.74 -10.67
C THR A 276 -11.46 -22.85 -9.59
N HIS A 277 -12.04 -21.67 -9.36
CA HIS A 277 -11.54 -20.66 -8.42
C HIS A 277 -12.69 -19.99 -7.68
N TYR A 278 -12.50 -19.78 -6.39
CA TYR A 278 -13.40 -19.07 -5.47
C TYR A 278 -12.73 -17.78 -4.99
N PHE A 279 -13.50 -16.70 -4.88
CA PHE A 279 -12.99 -15.34 -4.67
C PHE A 279 -13.47 -14.77 -3.34
N PHE A 280 -12.57 -14.11 -2.62
CA PHE A 280 -12.87 -13.51 -1.33
C PHE A 280 -12.27 -12.12 -1.22
N LEU A 281 -13.08 -11.12 -0.90
CA LEU A 281 -12.61 -9.76 -0.66
C LEU A 281 -12.12 -9.63 0.79
N HIS A 282 -10.95 -9.04 0.99
CA HIS A 282 -10.44 -8.72 2.32
C HIS A 282 -11.19 -7.54 2.96
N ARG A 283 -11.65 -7.72 4.21
CA ARG A 283 -12.21 -6.65 5.05
C ARG A 283 -11.11 -6.05 5.94
N PRO A 284 -10.71 -4.78 5.73
CA PRO A 284 -9.71 -4.12 6.56
C PRO A 284 -10.27 -3.64 7.90
N ARG A 285 -9.38 -3.36 8.86
CA ARG A 285 -9.69 -2.78 10.19
C ARG A 285 -10.67 -3.62 11.02
N THR A 286 -10.56 -4.93 10.95
CA THR A 286 -11.25 -5.83 11.86
C THR A 286 -10.45 -6.00 13.16
N LEU A 287 -11.13 -6.38 14.24
CA LEU A 287 -10.51 -6.71 15.52
C LEU A 287 -9.96 -8.14 15.58
N SER A 288 -10.23 -8.92 14.52
CA SER A 288 -9.72 -10.28 14.38
C SER A 288 -8.19 -10.28 14.17
N PRO A 289 -7.45 -11.19 14.83
CA PRO A 289 -6.02 -11.37 14.56
C PRO A 289 -5.75 -11.98 13.18
N LEU A 290 -6.73 -12.68 12.62
CA LEU A 290 -6.67 -13.28 11.29
C LEU A 290 -7.37 -12.38 10.25
N PRO A 291 -6.93 -12.38 8.98
CA PRO A 291 -7.60 -11.63 7.93
C PRO A 291 -9.04 -12.08 7.75
N VAL A 292 -9.97 -11.11 7.73
CA VAL A 292 -11.39 -11.38 7.53
C VAL A 292 -11.73 -11.31 6.04
N LEU A 293 -12.44 -12.32 5.57
CA LEU A 293 -12.72 -12.58 4.15
C LEU A 293 -14.21 -12.59 3.87
N ILE A 294 -14.63 -11.82 2.87
CA ILE A 294 -16.01 -11.73 2.39
C ILE A 294 -16.14 -12.57 1.12
N PRO A 295 -16.97 -13.63 1.07
CA PRO A 295 -17.19 -14.40 -0.13
C PRO A 295 -17.72 -13.54 -1.28
N VAL A 296 -17.22 -13.77 -2.49
CA VAL A 296 -17.62 -13.05 -3.69
C VAL A 296 -17.88 -14.00 -4.84
N SER A 297 -18.97 -13.76 -5.58
CA SER A 297 -19.29 -14.55 -6.78
C SER A 297 -18.39 -14.18 -7.96
N ARG A 298 -18.21 -15.12 -8.88
CA ARG A 298 -17.45 -14.91 -10.12
C ARG A 298 -18.14 -13.92 -11.05
N ASP A 299 -19.47 -13.94 -11.03
CA ASP A 299 -20.33 -13.18 -11.94
C ASP A 299 -20.71 -11.81 -11.40
N THR A 300 -20.31 -11.47 -10.17
CA THR A 300 -20.48 -10.10 -9.66
C THR A 300 -19.44 -9.17 -10.25
N THR A 301 -19.86 -7.93 -10.53
CA THR A 301 -18.95 -6.89 -10.98
C THR A 301 -18.12 -6.37 -9.81
N LEU A 302 -16.93 -5.83 -10.10
CA LEU A 302 -16.08 -5.23 -9.09
C LEU A 302 -16.81 -4.09 -8.34
N GLN A 303 -17.56 -3.25 -9.05
CA GLN A 303 -18.36 -2.18 -8.43
C GLN A 303 -19.38 -2.73 -7.42
N SER A 304 -20.16 -3.74 -7.81
CA SER A 304 -21.16 -4.35 -6.91
C SER A 304 -20.52 -4.98 -5.67
N THR A 305 -19.33 -5.56 -5.84
CA THR A 305 -18.56 -6.20 -4.76
C THR A 305 -18.02 -5.18 -3.77
N LEU A 306 -17.61 -4.00 -4.23
CA LEU A 306 -17.03 -2.97 -3.38
C LEU A 306 -18.06 -2.01 -2.78
N ARG A 307 -19.26 -1.93 -3.36
CA ARG A 307 -20.32 -1.03 -2.91
C ARG A 307 -20.71 -1.31 -1.45
N GLY A 308 -20.79 -0.25 -0.66
CA GLY A 308 -21.08 -0.28 0.77
C GLY A 308 -19.92 -0.77 1.64
N ARG A 309 -18.73 -1.01 1.07
CA ARG A 309 -17.58 -1.56 1.80
C ARG A 309 -16.45 -0.55 1.92
N THR A 310 -15.61 -0.78 2.92
CA THR A 310 -14.38 -0.02 3.13
C THR A 310 -13.19 -0.81 2.61
N ILE A 311 -12.30 -0.16 1.87
CA ILE A 311 -11.04 -0.73 1.38
C ILE A 311 -9.85 0.13 1.79
N LEU A 312 -8.69 -0.51 1.94
CA LEU A 312 -7.42 0.18 2.21
C LEU A 312 -6.68 0.41 0.90
N GLU A 313 -6.60 1.66 0.43
CA GLU A 313 -5.93 2.13 -0.80
C GLU A 313 -6.48 1.58 -2.13
N PHE A 314 -6.53 0.25 -2.28
CA PHE A 314 -7.13 -0.52 -3.37
C PHE A 314 -7.64 -1.88 -2.85
N PRO A 315 -8.56 -2.57 -3.53
CA PRO A 315 -9.10 -3.86 -3.07
C PRO A 315 -8.07 -5.00 -3.12
N THR A 316 -8.16 -5.89 -2.12
CA THR A 316 -7.38 -7.13 -2.02
C THR A 316 -8.34 -8.32 -2.13
N ILE A 317 -8.12 -9.18 -3.12
CA ILE A 317 -8.95 -10.36 -3.40
C ILE A 317 -8.09 -11.61 -3.25
N TYR A 318 -8.52 -12.50 -2.37
CA TYR A 318 -7.95 -13.83 -2.20
C TYR A 318 -8.64 -14.80 -3.14
N VAL A 319 -7.86 -15.71 -3.71
CA VAL A 319 -8.32 -16.74 -4.63
C VAL A 319 -7.95 -18.11 -4.08
N PHE A 320 -8.94 -18.99 -3.97
CA PHE A 320 -8.76 -20.37 -3.52
C PHE A 320 -9.31 -21.35 -4.54
N ASN A 321 -8.77 -22.57 -4.54
CA ASN A 321 -9.29 -23.68 -5.37
C ASN A 321 -10.47 -24.39 -4.68
N THR A 322 -10.69 -24.10 -3.39
CA THR A 322 -11.78 -24.65 -2.58
C THR A 322 -12.79 -23.55 -2.22
N PRO A 323 -14.07 -23.92 -2.05
CA PRO A 323 -15.11 -22.99 -1.62
C PRO A 323 -14.91 -22.50 -0.19
N ASP A 324 -14.22 -23.28 0.63
CA ASP A 324 -13.94 -22.94 2.02
C ASP A 324 -12.46 -22.58 2.17
N PRO A 325 -12.13 -21.34 2.58
CA PRO A 325 -10.76 -20.97 2.89
C PRO A 325 -10.31 -21.66 4.20
N PRO A 326 -9.01 -21.93 4.38
CA PRO A 326 -8.51 -22.59 5.58
C PRO A 326 -8.81 -21.75 6.84
N VAL A 327 -9.65 -22.28 7.71
CA VAL A 327 -10.10 -21.60 8.95
C VAL A 327 -8.94 -21.30 9.91
N ALA A 328 -7.82 -22.01 9.79
CA ALA A 328 -6.61 -21.75 10.57
C ALA A 328 -5.93 -20.41 10.19
N ASP A 329 -6.03 -20.00 8.92
CA ASP A 329 -5.34 -18.82 8.41
C ASP A 329 -6.29 -17.61 8.23
N PHE A 330 -7.61 -17.84 8.20
CA PHE A 330 -8.61 -16.84 7.84
C PHE A 330 -9.92 -16.98 8.63
N VAL A 331 -10.66 -15.87 8.72
CA VAL A 331 -12.02 -15.84 9.29
C VAL A 331 -13.00 -15.35 8.22
N LEU A 332 -14.13 -16.03 8.06
CA LEU A 332 -15.19 -15.57 7.18
C LEU A 332 -15.95 -14.40 7.80
N ASP A 333 -16.35 -13.44 6.98
CA ASP A 333 -17.02 -12.21 7.42
C ASP A 333 -18.29 -12.47 8.25
N GLN A 334 -19.10 -13.46 7.86
CA GLN A 334 -20.30 -13.84 8.61
C GLN A 334 -20.00 -14.35 10.01
N GLU A 335 -18.94 -15.14 10.16
CA GLU A 335 -18.51 -15.67 11.45
C GLU A 335 -17.90 -14.56 12.30
N TYR A 336 -17.12 -13.67 11.70
CA TYR A 336 -16.60 -12.48 12.38
C TYR A 336 -17.75 -11.59 12.91
N GLU A 337 -18.76 -11.29 12.09
CA GLU A 337 -19.89 -10.46 12.52
C GLU A 337 -20.71 -11.11 13.63
N LYS A 338 -20.84 -12.43 13.63
CA LYS A 338 -21.49 -13.17 14.71
C LYS A 338 -20.70 -13.05 16.01
N GLN A 339 -19.39 -13.31 15.97
CA GLN A 339 -18.52 -13.23 17.15
C GLN A 339 -18.49 -11.82 17.74
N GLU A 340 -18.45 -10.78 16.91
CA GLU A 340 -18.44 -9.40 17.40
C GLU A 340 -19.78 -9.02 18.05
N ARG A 341 -20.91 -9.50 17.50
CA ARG A 341 -22.23 -9.29 18.10
C ARG A 341 -22.35 -9.98 19.46
N GLU A 342 -21.86 -11.21 19.56
CA GLU A 342 -21.86 -11.97 20.82
C GLU A 342 -21.00 -11.27 21.87
N LYS A 343 -19.76 -10.86 21.53
CA LYS A 343 -18.88 -10.09 22.43
C LYS A 343 -19.48 -8.77 22.86
N LEU A 344 -20.12 -8.03 21.95
CA LEU A 344 -20.80 -6.77 22.30
C LEU A 344 -21.97 -7.01 23.25
N GLY A 345 -22.76 -8.06 23.03
CA GLY A 345 -23.85 -8.44 23.93
C GLY A 345 -23.33 -8.90 25.31
N GLU A 346 -22.24 -9.65 25.35
CA GLU A 346 -21.55 -10.02 26.59
C GLU A 346 -21.04 -8.78 27.32
N PHE A 347 -20.38 -7.86 26.62
CA PHE A 347 -19.90 -6.59 27.18
C PHE A 347 -21.06 -5.74 27.74
N GLU A 348 -22.14 -5.58 26.98
CA GLU A 348 -23.34 -4.86 27.44
C GLU A 348 -23.95 -5.51 28.68
N SER A 349 -23.96 -6.84 28.75
CA SER A 349 -24.45 -7.57 29.93
C SER A 349 -23.59 -7.31 31.17
N VAL A 350 -22.26 -7.28 31.03
CA VAL A 350 -21.31 -6.98 32.10
C VAL A 350 -21.44 -5.53 32.57
N VAL A 351 -21.58 -4.57 31.64
CA VAL A 351 -21.79 -3.16 31.98
C VAL A 351 -23.07 -2.99 32.80
N ARG A 352 -24.17 -3.63 32.39
CA ARG A 352 -25.44 -3.56 33.11
C ARG A 352 -25.37 -4.20 34.50
N GLU A 353 -24.61 -5.28 34.66
CA GLU A 353 -24.36 -5.90 35.97
C GLU A 353 -23.58 -4.96 36.88
N ALA A 354 -22.50 -4.34 36.38
CA ALA A 354 -21.71 -3.36 37.12
C ALA A 354 -22.54 -2.10 37.51
N GLU A 355 -23.41 -1.62 36.62
CA GLU A 355 -24.35 -0.53 36.94
C GLU A 355 -25.40 -0.95 37.99
N GLY A 356 -25.81 -2.22 37.98
CA GLY A 356 -26.68 -2.80 39.00
C GLY A 356 -26.01 -2.90 40.38
N GLU A 357 -24.73 -3.24 40.42
CA GLU A 357 -23.94 -3.34 41.65
C GLU A 357 -23.55 -1.97 42.22
N LEU A 358 -23.40 -0.94 41.38
CA LEU A 358 -23.13 0.45 41.82
C LEU A 358 -24.35 1.18 42.40
N GLY A 359 -25.48 0.48 42.53
CA GLY A 359 -26.60 0.91 43.35
C GLY A 359 -27.47 1.99 42.70
N ARG A 360 -28.77 1.69 42.63
CA ARG A 360 -29.83 2.70 42.52
C ARG A 360 -29.69 3.71 43.67
N GLY A 361 -28.97 4.80 43.43
CA GLY A 361 -29.29 6.07 44.05
C GLY A 361 -30.69 6.45 43.58
N GLU A 362 -31.65 6.44 44.51
CA GLU A 362 -33.04 6.79 44.30
C GLU A 362 -33.15 8.23 43.77
N VAL A 363 -33.13 8.39 42.44
CA VAL A 363 -33.55 9.63 41.79
C VAL A 363 -35.05 9.57 41.59
N GLY A 364 -35.76 10.24 42.49
CA GLY A 364 -37.19 10.50 42.36
C GLY A 364 -37.51 11.04 40.97
N ALA A 365 -38.58 10.53 40.39
CA ALA A 365 -39.14 11.00 39.14
C ALA A 365 -39.37 12.51 39.20
N VAL A 366 -38.66 13.26 38.35
CA VAL A 366 -39.02 14.65 38.06
C VAL A 366 -39.25 14.75 36.56
N ALA A 367 -40.50 15.08 36.25
CA ALA A 367 -41.00 15.35 34.92
C ALA A 367 -40.15 16.39 34.20
N GLU A 368 -40.12 16.25 32.88
CA GLU A 368 -39.55 17.16 31.91
C GLU A 368 -40.05 18.60 32.13
N SER A 369 -39.14 19.52 32.40
CA SER A 369 -39.30 20.91 32.00
C SER A 369 -37.93 21.54 31.79
N GLU A 370 -37.78 22.08 30.58
CA GLU A 370 -36.63 22.79 30.05
C GLU A 370 -36.09 23.87 31.01
N GLY A 371 -34.76 23.94 31.17
CA GLY A 371 -34.09 24.98 31.94
C GLY A 371 -32.67 24.61 32.29
N GLU A 372 -31.71 25.33 31.70
CA GLU A 372 -30.27 25.26 31.92
C GLU A 372 -29.91 24.99 33.40
N ARG A 373 -29.27 23.86 33.68
CA ARG A 373 -28.64 23.59 34.98
C ARG A 373 -27.16 23.30 34.78
N GLN A 374 -26.37 24.32 35.06
CA GLN A 374 -24.96 24.22 35.38
C GLN A 374 -24.83 23.23 36.55
N MET A 375 -24.27 22.05 36.29
CA MET A 375 -24.06 21.04 37.33
C MET A 375 -23.06 21.59 38.34
N GLY A 376 -23.55 21.95 39.53
CA GLY A 376 -22.71 22.27 40.67
C GLY A 376 -22.00 21.00 41.13
N LEU A 377 -20.76 20.84 40.68
CA LEU A 377 -19.86 19.83 41.22
C LEU A 377 -19.46 20.25 42.64
N ASP A 378 -19.82 19.42 43.62
CA ASP A 378 -19.61 19.68 45.04
C ASP A 378 -18.10 19.57 45.37
N GLU A 379 -17.44 20.73 45.44
CA GLU A 379 -15.99 20.87 45.66
C GLU A 379 -15.48 20.11 46.88
N SER A 380 -16.35 19.94 47.90
CA SER A 380 -16.04 19.19 49.12
C SER A 380 -15.77 17.70 48.84
N LYS A 381 -16.55 17.11 47.93
CA LYS A 381 -16.40 15.69 47.54
C LYS A 381 -15.17 15.48 46.67
N ILE A 382 -14.85 16.45 45.81
CA ILE A 382 -13.63 16.43 45.00
C ILE A 382 -12.40 16.52 45.91
N ALA A 383 -12.44 17.38 46.94
CA ALA A 383 -11.34 17.51 47.89
C ALA A 383 -11.11 16.25 48.74
N ASP A 384 -12.17 15.54 49.12
CA ASP A 384 -12.06 14.30 49.89
C ASP A 384 -11.51 13.12 49.06
N VAL A 385 -11.91 13.00 47.79
CA VAL A 385 -11.34 12.01 46.86
C VAL A 385 -9.86 12.28 46.60
N LEU A 386 -9.49 13.56 46.40
CA LEU A 386 -8.09 13.94 46.19
C LEU A 386 -7.20 13.71 47.43
N LYS A 387 -7.75 13.83 48.64
CA LYS A 387 -7.02 13.52 49.88
C LYS A 387 -6.79 12.01 50.06
N LEU A 388 -7.70 11.16 49.58
CA LEU A 388 -7.49 9.71 49.59
C LEU A 388 -6.37 9.30 48.64
N ASP A 389 -6.33 9.87 47.43
CA ASP A 389 -5.36 9.50 46.40
C ASP A 389 -3.94 10.02 46.69
N LEU A 390 -3.82 11.13 47.42
CA LEU A 390 -2.51 11.72 47.75
C LEU A 390 -1.83 11.11 48.98
N GLY A 391 -2.40 10.07 49.60
CA GLY A 391 -1.74 9.28 50.64
C GLY A 391 -1.38 10.10 51.88
N GLY A 392 -2.29 10.19 52.84
CA GLY A 392 -2.07 10.88 54.11
C GLY A 392 -0.79 10.44 54.82
N VAL A 393 0.22 11.31 54.79
CA VAL A 393 1.31 11.34 55.77
C VAL A 393 0.91 12.39 56.80
N VAL A 394 0.49 11.93 57.98
CA VAL A 394 0.50 12.74 59.21
C VAL A 394 1.85 12.59 59.85
#